data_AF-A0A6A7MEQ4-F1
#
_entry.id   AF-A0A6A7MEQ4-F1
#
_cell.length_a   1.000
_cell.length_b   1.000
_cell.length_c   1.000
_cell.angle_alpha   90.00
_cell.angle_beta   90.00
_cell.angle_gamma   90.00
#
_symmetry.space_group_name_H-M   'P 1'
#
loop_
_entity.id
_entity.type
_entity.pdbx_description
1 polymer ?
#
loop_
_entity_poly.entity_id
_entity_poly.type
_entity_poly.pdbx_seq_one_letter_code
_entity_poly.pdbx_strand_id
1 'polypeptide(L)'
;MRLRTHNRYDYVPLRGRADYTWPNGRRLAVYFALNLEHFSYGEGLGAELAPGGPQPDILNFAWRDYGNRVGAWYMLDAFDALQLPMAALVNSAMYDYAPALVAACRARGDEIVGHGRTNAERQGDLDEAAERALIGEATTRLTEAEGRSPDGWLGPWISHSHFTPDLLAEAGYRY
;
A
#
# COMPACT_ATOMS: atom_id res chain seq x y z
N MET A 1 -30.41 -1.63 -21.68
CA MET A 1 -28.94 -1.48 -21.73
C MET A 1 -28.37 -2.24 -20.53
N ARG A 2 -27.40 -3.15 -20.71
CA ARG A 2 -26.83 -3.95 -19.61
C ARG A 2 -25.80 -3.12 -18.86
N LEU A 3 -25.77 -3.20 -17.53
CA LEU A 3 -24.76 -2.51 -16.72
C LEU A 3 -23.37 -3.11 -17.02
N ARG A 4 -22.34 -2.26 -17.02
CA ARG A 4 -20.94 -2.72 -17.11
C ARG A 4 -20.58 -3.48 -15.83
N THR A 5 -19.76 -4.52 -15.96
CA THR A 5 -19.21 -5.28 -14.83
C THR A 5 -17.70 -5.41 -15.00
N HIS A 6 -17.00 -5.82 -13.94
CA HIS A 6 -15.55 -5.99 -13.98
C HIS A 6 -15.10 -7.21 -14.81
N ASN A 7 -16.00 -8.16 -15.13
CA ASN A 7 -15.70 -9.37 -15.91
C ASN A 7 -14.51 -10.22 -15.38
N ARG A 8 -14.23 -10.17 -14.07
CA ARG A 8 -13.09 -10.89 -13.46
C ARG A 8 -13.50 -12.16 -12.71
N TYR A 9 -14.66 -12.14 -12.08
CA TYR A 9 -15.19 -13.26 -11.30
C TYR A 9 -16.72 -13.16 -11.26
N ASP A 10 -17.37 -14.29 -11.04
CA ASP A 10 -18.83 -14.37 -10.98
C ASP A 10 -19.36 -13.99 -9.58
N TYR A 11 -20.63 -13.61 -9.54
CA TYR A 11 -21.33 -13.42 -8.26
C TYR A 11 -21.53 -14.76 -7.55
N VAL A 12 -20.96 -14.89 -6.34
CA VAL A 12 -21.16 -16.06 -5.47
C VAL A 12 -21.70 -15.58 -4.10
N PRO A 13 -22.99 -15.82 -3.79
CA PRO A 13 -23.59 -15.41 -2.53
C PRO A 13 -23.08 -16.25 -1.35
N LEU A 14 -23.21 -15.73 -0.13
CA LEU A 14 -22.87 -16.48 1.10
C LEU A 14 -23.62 -17.82 1.17
N ARG A 15 -24.92 -17.81 0.85
CA ARG A 15 -25.72 -19.05 0.76
C ARG A 15 -25.23 -19.88 -0.43
N GLY A 16 -24.51 -20.96 -0.15
CA GLY A 16 -23.94 -21.86 -1.17
C GLY A 16 -22.48 -21.57 -1.54
N ARG A 17 -21.82 -20.61 -0.89
CA ARG A 17 -20.37 -20.45 -1.00
C ARG A 17 -19.67 -21.65 -0.38
N ALA A 18 -18.63 -22.17 -1.05
CA ALA A 18 -17.79 -23.22 -0.49
C ALA A 18 -17.20 -22.80 0.86
N ASP A 19 -17.10 -23.76 1.76
CA ASP A 19 -16.49 -23.55 3.06
C ASP A 19 -14.97 -23.74 2.98
N TYR A 20 -14.23 -22.85 3.63
CA TYR A 20 -12.76 -22.88 3.65
C TYR A 20 -12.26 -22.94 5.09
N THR A 21 -11.22 -23.74 5.29
CA THR A 21 -10.49 -23.78 6.56
C THR A 21 -9.06 -23.30 6.32
N TRP A 22 -8.60 -22.43 7.21
CA TRP A 22 -7.21 -22.01 7.25
C TRP A 22 -6.36 -23.12 7.85
N PRO A 23 -5.02 -23.07 7.69
CA PRO A 23 -4.11 -24.02 8.31
C PRO A 23 -4.46 -24.29 9.78
N ASN A 24 -4.33 -25.55 10.21
CA ASN A 24 -4.71 -26.01 11.55
C ASN A 24 -6.22 -25.93 11.86
N GLY A 25 -7.08 -25.95 10.83
CA GLY A 25 -8.54 -25.97 11.01
C GLY A 25 -9.12 -24.65 11.52
N ARG A 26 -8.36 -23.54 11.43
CA ARG A 26 -8.81 -22.23 11.88
C ARG A 26 -9.92 -21.69 10.96
N ARG A 27 -10.84 -20.93 11.56
CA ARG A 27 -12.04 -20.38 10.89
C ARG A 27 -11.93 -18.89 10.58
N LEU A 28 -10.89 -18.23 11.10
CA LEU A 28 -10.58 -16.83 10.90
C LEU A 28 -9.07 -16.69 10.74
N ALA A 29 -8.66 -15.93 9.73
CA ALA A 29 -7.32 -15.39 9.61
C ALA A 29 -7.43 -13.87 9.80
N VAL A 30 -6.48 -13.30 10.54
CA VAL A 30 -6.35 -11.85 10.73
C VAL A 30 -4.98 -11.49 10.19
N TYR A 31 -4.93 -10.46 9.35
CA TYR A 31 -3.68 -9.89 8.87
C TYR A 31 -3.66 -8.40 9.25
N PHE A 32 -2.47 -7.91 9.58
CA PHE A 32 -2.25 -6.51 9.92
C PHE A 32 -1.43 -5.86 8.81
N ALA A 33 -1.91 -4.71 8.35
CA ALA A 33 -1.33 -3.92 7.28
C ALA A 33 -1.02 -2.52 7.81
N LEU A 34 0.25 -2.11 7.77
CA LEU A 34 0.67 -0.76 8.14
C LEU A 34 1.13 0.01 6.91
N ASN A 35 0.40 1.05 6.56
CA ASN A 35 0.77 1.97 5.50
C ASN A 35 1.96 2.85 5.92
N LEU A 36 3.05 2.78 5.16
CA LEU A 36 4.22 3.65 5.27
C LEU A 36 4.25 4.57 4.05
N GLU A 37 3.71 5.77 4.24
CA GLU A 37 3.34 6.67 3.15
C GLU A 37 4.16 7.96 3.20
N HIS A 38 4.64 8.41 2.05
CA HIS A 38 5.31 9.69 1.89
C HIS A 38 4.47 10.61 1.00
N PHE A 39 4.30 11.85 1.42
CA PHE A 39 3.53 12.89 0.73
C PHE A 39 4.46 14.04 0.35
N SER A 40 4.22 14.68 -0.81
CA SER A 40 4.98 15.86 -1.21
C SER A 40 4.63 17.05 -0.30
N TYR A 41 5.59 17.95 -0.12
CA TYR A 41 5.40 19.17 0.68
C TYR A 41 5.00 20.33 -0.22
N GLY A 42 3.82 20.90 0.04
CA GLY A 42 3.33 22.09 -0.67
C GLY A 42 2.70 21.82 -2.03
N GLU A 43 2.60 20.56 -2.46
CA GLU A 43 2.01 20.15 -3.73
C GLU A 43 1.47 18.72 -3.67
N GLY A 44 0.78 18.31 -4.73
CA GLY A 44 0.23 16.97 -4.85
C GLY A 44 -0.96 16.73 -3.91
N LEU A 45 -1.40 15.49 -3.85
CA LEU A 45 -2.47 15.04 -2.97
C LEU A 45 -1.95 14.82 -1.55
N GLY A 46 -2.86 14.84 -0.58
CA GLY A 46 -2.56 14.42 0.77
C GLY A 46 -3.84 14.26 1.57
N ALA A 47 -3.83 13.34 2.53
CA ALA A 47 -4.96 13.21 3.46
C ALA A 47 -5.09 14.50 4.29
N GLU A 48 -6.29 15.04 4.41
CA GLU A 48 -6.54 16.30 5.12
C GLU A 48 -7.39 16.05 6.36
N LEU A 49 -6.88 16.44 7.54
CA LEU A 49 -7.66 16.53 8.78
C LEU A 49 -8.54 17.79 8.76
N ALA A 50 -8.00 18.90 8.27
CA ALA A 50 -8.71 20.17 8.13
C ALA A 50 -8.62 20.62 6.67
N PRO A 51 -9.65 20.37 5.85
CA PRO A 51 -9.59 20.66 4.42
C PRO A 51 -9.77 22.15 4.10
N GLY A 52 -9.32 22.56 2.91
CA GLY A 52 -9.59 23.89 2.34
C GLY A 52 -8.56 24.98 2.64
N GLY A 53 -7.40 24.63 3.21
CA GLY A 53 -6.28 25.55 3.40
C GLY A 53 -5.48 25.80 2.12
N PRO A 54 -4.77 26.95 2.00
CA PRO A 54 -3.85 27.19 0.88
C PRO A 54 -2.55 26.37 1.03
N GLN A 55 -1.84 26.18 -0.08
CA GLN A 55 -0.48 25.63 -0.02
C GLN A 55 0.56 26.69 0.39
N PRO A 56 1.64 26.31 1.09
CA PRO A 56 1.89 24.98 1.63
C PRO A 56 1.02 24.69 2.85
N ASP A 57 0.33 23.54 2.83
CA ASP A 57 -0.54 23.11 3.92
C ASP A 57 0.27 22.49 5.07
N ILE A 58 0.75 23.35 5.96
CA ILE A 58 1.60 22.97 7.09
C ILE A 58 0.88 22.02 8.04
N LEU A 59 -0.40 22.28 8.32
CA LEU A 59 -1.17 21.48 9.28
C LEU A 59 -1.30 20.06 8.77
N ASN A 60 -1.76 19.88 7.53
CA ASN A 60 -1.99 18.56 6.99
C ASN A 60 -0.69 17.83 6.67
N PHE A 61 0.37 18.53 6.30
CA PHE A 61 1.69 17.92 6.16
C PHE A 61 2.25 17.40 7.49
N ALA A 62 2.20 18.22 8.55
CA ALA A 62 2.88 17.93 9.81
C ALA A 62 2.37 16.65 10.50
N TRP A 63 1.06 16.38 10.47
CA TRP A 63 0.54 15.16 11.09
C TRP A 63 0.88 13.90 10.28
N ARG A 64 0.96 14.00 8.95
CA ARG A 64 1.38 12.89 8.08
C ARG A 64 2.85 12.56 8.34
N ASP A 65 3.70 13.58 8.42
CA ASP A 65 5.11 13.44 8.78
C ASP A 65 5.29 12.84 10.19
N TYR A 66 4.49 13.29 11.16
CA TYR A 66 4.47 12.70 12.51
C TYR A 66 4.22 11.19 12.49
N GLY A 67 3.38 10.69 11.56
CA GLY A 67 3.16 9.26 11.35
C GLY A 67 4.47 8.49 11.14
N ASN A 68 5.32 8.94 10.22
CA ASN A 68 6.60 8.28 9.92
C ASN A 68 7.68 8.52 10.98
N ARG A 69 7.64 9.66 11.68
CA ARG A 69 8.64 10.02 12.70
C ARG A 69 8.39 9.41 14.07
N VAL A 70 7.13 9.21 14.43
CA VAL A 70 6.74 8.85 15.79
C VAL A 70 5.70 7.74 15.80
N GLY A 71 4.57 7.92 15.11
CA GLY A 71 3.44 7.00 15.18
C GLY A 71 3.80 5.57 14.80
N ALA A 72 4.50 5.40 13.67
CA ALA A 72 4.89 4.09 13.15
C ALA A 72 5.84 3.35 14.11
N TRP A 73 6.76 4.04 14.79
CA TRP A 73 7.66 3.41 15.76
C TRP A 73 6.90 2.84 16.96
N TYR A 74 5.93 3.58 17.49
CA TYR A 74 5.07 3.05 18.56
C TYR A 74 4.22 1.86 18.09
N MET A 75 3.80 1.84 16.82
CA MET A 75 3.13 0.68 16.26
C MET A 75 4.06 -0.53 16.20
N LEU A 76 5.30 -0.37 15.73
CA LEU A 76 6.29 -1.45 15.71
C LEU A 76 6.56 -2.00 17.12
N ASP A 77 6.76 -1.12 18.11
CA ASP A 77 6.93 -1.52 19.52
C ASP A 77 5.74 -2.35 20.03
N ALA A 78 4.51 -1.94 19.68
CA ALA A 78 3.30 -2.66 20.07
C ALA A 78 3.20 -4.04 19.39
N PHE A 79 3.53 -4.14 18.10
CA PHE A 79 3.54 -5.42 17.39
C PHE A 79 4.64 -6.35 17.91
N ASP A 80 5.79 -5.83 18.33
CA ASP A 80 6.85 -6.60 18.97
C ASP A 80 6.42 -7.15 20.33
N ALA A 81 5.81 -6.31 21.16
CA ALA A 81 5.29 -6.72 22.46
C ALA A 81 4.21 -7.80 22.35
N LEU A 82 3.41 -7.76 21.28
CA LEU A 82 2.37 -8.76 20.99
C LEU A 82 2.89 -9.97 20.22
N GLN A 83 4.14 -9.95 19.75
CA GLN A 83 4.74 -10.98 18.89
C GLN A 83 3.88 -11.27 17.65
N LEU A 84 3.30 -10.22 17.06
CA LEU A 84 2.43 -10.31 15.90
C LEU A 84 3.17 -9.82 14.65
N PRO A 85 3.16 -10.61 13.55
CA PRO A 85 3.70 -10.16 12.27
C PRO A 85 2.76 -9.15 11.60
N MET A 86 3.31 -8.31 10.74
CA MET A 86 2.54 -7.41 9.89
C MET A 86 3.08 -7.36 8.45
N ALA A 87 2.28 -6.79 7.56
CA ALA A 87 2.71 -6.36 6.24
C ALA A 87 2.87 -4.84 6.24
N ALA A 88 4.04 -4.34 5.85
CA ALA A 88 4.31 -2.94 5.62
C ALA A 88 3.98 -2.60 4.16
N LEU A 89 3.04 -1.68 3.92
CA LEU A 89 2.68 -1.20 2.60
C LEU A 89 3.48 0.06 2.32
N VAL A 90 4.54 -0.09 1.53
CA VAL A 90 5.62 0.90 1.46
C VAL A 90 5.58 1.65 0.13
N ASN A 91 5.42 2.98 0.20
CA ASN A 91 5.74 3.83 -0.93
C ASN A 91 7.24 3.71 -1.25
N SER A 92 7.63 3.58 -2.51
CA SER A 92 9.05 3.47 -2.86
C SER A 92 9.89 4.70 -2.43
N ALA A 93 9.27 5.89 -2.32
CA ALA A 93 9.95 7.08 -1.80
C ALA A 93 10.34 6.99 -0.32
N MET A 94 9.81 6.03 0.46
CA MET A 94 10.17 5.85 1.87
C MET A 94 11.61 5.38 2.06
N TYR A 95 12.21 4.71 1.07
CA TYR A 95 13.61 4.29 1.13
C TYR A 95 14.58 5.48 1.15
N ASP A 96 14.16 6.64 0.66
CA ASP A 96 14.97 7.86 0.68
C ASP A 96 14.54 8.76 1.85
N TYR A 97 13.24 8.85 2.10
CA TYR A 97 12.69 9.75 3.11
C TYR A 97 12.84 9.26 4.56
N ALA A 98 12.51 7.99 4.82
CA ALA A 98 12.54 7.38 6.15
C ALA A 98 13.15 5.96 6.12
N PRO A 99 14.38 5.80 5.63
CA PRO A 99 15.01 4.48 5.42
C PRO A 99 15.09 3.66 6.71
N ALA A 100 15.31 4.30 7.86
CA ALA A 100 15.40 3.62 9.15
C ALA A 100 14.10 2.91 9.53
N LEU A 101 12.95 3.48 9.20
CA LEU A 101 11.64 2.89 9.49
C LEU A 101 11.39 1.65 8.63
N VAL A 102 11.69 1.73 7.34
CA VAL A 102 11.58 0.57 6.43
C VAL A 102 12.56 -0.54 6.83
N ALA A 103 13.78 -0.16 7.22
CA ALA A 103 14.77 -1.11 7.73
C ALA A 103 14.32 -1.80 9.03
N ALA A 104 13.58 -1.10 9.90
CA ALA A 104 13.01 -1.70 11.11
C ALA A 104 11.97 -2.77 10.76
N CYS A 105 11.03 -2.49 9.85
CA CYS A 105 10.08 -3.50 9.36
C CYS A 105 10.81 -4.73 8.79
N ARG A 106 11.85 -4.52 7.97
CA ARG A 106 12.68 -5.61 7.43
C ARG A 106 13.35 -6.43 8.54
N ALA A 107 13.91 -5.78 9.56
CA ALA A 107 14.60 -6.46 10.66
C ALA A 107 13.65 -7.33 11.49
N ARG A 108 12.37 -6.95 11.58
CA ARG A 108 11.29 -7.73 12.22
C ARG A 108 10.85 -8.93 11.38
N GLY A 109 11.26 -8.99 10.10
CA GLY A 109 10.82 -9.99 9.15
C GLY A 109 9.40 -9.74 8.63
N ASP A 110 8.89 -8.52 8.79
CA ASP A 110 7.60 -8.12 8.24
C ASP A 110 7.63 -8.17 6.71
N GLU A 111 6.49 -8.45 6.11
CA GLU A 111 6.36 -8.44 4.65
C GLU A 111 6.45 -7.00 4.12
N ILE A 112 7.18 -6.79 3.02
CA ILE A 112 7.16 -5.53 2.27
C ILE A 112 6.23 -5.68 1.06
N VAL A 113 5.15 -4.90 1.07
CA VAL A 113 4.11 -4.82 0.03
C VAL A 113 4.29 -3.50 -0.73
N GLY A 114 4.22 -3.56 -2.06
CA GLY A 114 4.33 -2.36 -2.88
C GLY A 114 3.13 -1.43 -2.70
N HIS A 115 3.39 -0.13 -2.51
CA HIS A 115 2.34 0.87 -2.34
C HIS A 115 2.53 2.09 -3.26
N GLY A 116 2.92 1.88 -4.53
CA GLY A 116 3.22 2.99 -5.43
C GLY A 116 4.47 3.78 -5.05
N ARG A 117 4.68 4.90 -5.74
CA ARG A 117 5.85 5.77 -5.54
C ARG A 117 5.70 6.69 -4.33
N THR A 118 4.53 7.30 -4.19
CA THR A 118 4.17 8.29 -3.17
C THR A 118 2.64 8.36 -3.05
N ASN A 119 2.11 8.70 -1.87
CA ASN A 119 0.68 9.01 -1.72
C ASN A 119 0.34 10.46 -2.09
N ALA A 120 1.29 11.22 -2.64
CA ALA A 120 1.03 12.50 -3.30
C ALA A 120 0.36 12.33 -4.68
N GLU A 121 0.33 11.11 -5.21
CA GLU A 121 -0.23 10.75 -6.51
C GLU A 121 -1.40 9.79 -6.33
N ARG A 122 -2.31 9.75 -7.31
CA ARG A 122 -3.44 8.83 -7.33
C ARG A 122 -3.40 7.99 -8.59
N GLN A 123 -3.08 6.72 -8.42
CA GLN A 123 -2.87 5.76 -9.50
C GLN A 123 -4.07 5.63 -10.45
N GLY A 124 -5.31 5.64 -9.93
CA GLY A 124 -6.51 5.49 -10.75
C GLY A 124 -6.84 6.67 -11.67
N ASP A 125 -6.16 7.81 -11.52
CA ASP A 125 -6.33 8.98 -12.40
C ASP A 125 -5.38 8.93 -13.62
N LEU A 126 -4.45 7.98 -13.64
CA LEU A 126 -3.47 7.81 -14.72
C LEU A 126 -4.06 7.07 -15.92
N ASP A 127 -3.54 7.36 -17.10
CA ASP A 127 -3.74 6.49 -18.26
C ASP A 127 -2.91 5.20 -18.13
N GLU A 128 -3.19 4.21 -18.98
CA GLU A 128 -2.55 2.90 -18.91
C GLU A 128 -1.01 2.98 -19.00
N ALA A 129 -0.47 3.88 -19.83
CA ALA A 129 0.97 4.01 -20.02
C ALA A 129 1.65 4.63 -18.80
N ALA A 130 1.07 5.69 -18.24
CA ALA A 130 1.56 6.33 -17.03
C ALA A 130 1.42 5.42 -15.81
N GLU A 131 0.33 4.67 -15.71
CA GLU A 131 0.14 3.68 -14.64
C GLU A 131 1.16 2.54 -14.72
N ARG A 132 1.41 2.00 -15.92
CA ARG A 132 2.45 0.99 -16.15
C ARG A 132 3.83 1.51 -15.76
N ALA A 133 4.14 2.76 -16.08
CA ALA A 133 5.39 3.40 -15.69
C ALA A 133 5.51 3.53 -14.16
N LEU A 134 4.44 3.98 -13.48
CA LEU A 134 4.41 4.09 -12.01
C LEU A 134 4.65 2.74 -11.32
N ILE A 135 3.95 1.68 -11.79
CA ILE A 135 4.11 0.33 -11.24
C ILE A 135 5.55 -0.14 -11.48
N GLY A 136 6.08 0.03 -12.69
CA GLY A 136 7.44 -0.39 -13.04
C GLY A 136 8.52 0.33 -12.23
N GLU A 137 8.39 1.64 -12.04
CA GLU A 137 9.32 2.46 -11.24
C GLU A 137 9.31 2.02 -9.77
N ALA A 138 8.13 1.94 -9.16
CA ALA A 138 8.00 1.53 -7.76
C ALA A 138 8.53 0.11 -7.55
N THR A 139 8.17 -0.82 -8.45
CA THR A 139 8.65 -2.21 -8.40
C THR A 139 10.16 -2.28 -8.48
N THR A 140 10.77 -1.57 -9.43
CA THR A 140 12.24 -1.54 -9.60
C THR A 140 12.92 -1.05 -8.32
N ARG A 141 12.46 0.09 -7.78
CA ARG A 141 13.05 0.68 -6.56
C ARG A 141 12.91 -0.25 -5.34
N LEU A 142 11.74 -0.89 -5.18
CA LEU A 142 11.48 -1.87 -4.13
C LEU A 142 12.39 -3.09 -4.28
N THR A 143 12.49 -3.65 -5.48
CA THR A 143 13.35 -4.81 -5.77
C THR A 143 14.82 -4.52 -5.50
N GLU A 144 15.32 -3.35 -5.88
CA GLU A 144 16.69 -2.93 -5.60
C GLU A 144 16.97 -2.81 -4.09
N ALA A 145 16.01 -2.29 -3.32
CA ALA A 145 16.17 -2.08 -1.89
C ALA A 145 15.97 -3.36 -1.04
N GLU A 146 15.17 -4.30 -1.52
CA GLU A 146 14.81 -5.54 -0.81
C GLU A 146 15.50 -6.80 -1.37
N GLY A 147 16.16 -6.70 -2.52
CA GLY A 147 16.83 -7.81 -3.21
C GLY A 147 15.87 -8.80 -3.89
N ARG A 148 14.55 -8.59 -3.78
CA ARG A 148 13.50 -9.36 -4.44
C ARG A 148 12.29 -8.48 -4.71
N SER A 149 11.55 -8.78 -5.77
CA SER A 149 10.30 -8.09 -6.05
C SER A 149 9.24 -8.40 -4.98
N PRO A 150 8.40 -7.42 -4.61
CA PRO A 150 7.24 -7.65 -3.76
C PRO A 150 6.23 -8.58 -4.44
N ASP A 151 5.56 -9.42 -3.65
CA ASP A 151 4.50 -10.30 -4.14
C ASP A 151 3.13 -9.60 -4.12
N GLY A 152 2.96 -8.62 -3.23
CA GLY A 152 1.71 -7.90 -3.01
C GLY A 152 1.75 -6.43 -3.42
N TRP A 153 0.60 -5.87 -3.81
CA TRP A 153 0.42 -4.45 -4.11
C TRP A 153 -0.88 -3.88 -3.53
N LEU A 154 -0.81 -2.66 -3.01
CA LEU A 154 -1.99 -1.81 -2.80
C LEU A 154 -1.76 -0.49 -3.53
N GLY A 155 -2.66 -0.04 -4.40
CA GLY A 155 -2.50 1.27 -5.05
C GLY A 155 -2.57 2.41 -4.03
N PRO A 156 -1.77 3.49 -4.19
CA PRO A 156 -1.95 4.73 -3.43
C PRO A 156 -3.43 5.16 -3.42
N TRP A 157 -3.93 5.60 -2.27
CA TRP A 157 -5.35 5.95 -2.09
C TRP A 157 -6.35 4.81 -2.31
N ILE A 158 -5.90 3.55 -2.40
CA ILE A 158 -6.76 2.41 -2.80
C ILE A 158 -7.42 2.70 -4.17
N SER A 159 -6.70 3.44 -5.01
CA SER A 159 -7.20 3.94 -6.27
C SER A 159 -6.60 3.13 -7.42
N HIS A 160 -7.49 2.60 -8.26
CA HIS A 160 -7.13 1.71 -9.36
C HIS A 160 -7.94 2.08 -10.61
N SER A 161 -7.31 1.98 -11.77
CA SER A 161 -7.98 2.05 -13.07
C SER A 161 -8.58 0.69 -13.44
N HIS A 162 -9.21 0.60 -14.62
CA HIS A 162 -9.66 -0.69 -15.15
C HIS A 162 -8.50 -1.63 -15.55
N PHE A 163 -7.31 -1.07 -15.78
CA PHE A 163 -6.12 -1.78 -16.25
C PHE A 163 -5.25 -2.28 -15.10
N THR A 164 -5.34 -1.66 -13.92
CA THR A 164 -4.47 -1.96 -12.78
C THR A 164 -4.28 -3.46 -12.50
N PRO A 165 -5.34 -4.29 -12.43
CA PRO A 165 -5.16 -5.71 -12.11
C PRO A 165 -4.31 -6.44 -13.17
N ASP A 166 -4.45 -6.08 -14.45
CA ASP A 166 -3.66 -6.69 -15.53
C ASP A 166 -2.22 -6.19 -15.48
N LEU A 167 -2.02 -4.88 -15.29
CA LEU A 167 -0.69 -4.28 -15.17
C LEU A 167 0.11 -4.87 -14.00
N LEU A 168 -0.54 -5.12 -12.86
CA LEU A 168 0.08 -5.76 -11.70
C LEU A 168 0.44 -7.21 -11.98
N ALA A 169 -0.47 -7.97 -12.60
CA ALA A 169 -0.20 -9.36 -12.99
C ALA A 169 0.98 -9.45 -14.00
N GLU A 170 1.03 -8.56 -14.98
CA GLU A 170 2.12 -8.45 -15.96
C GLU A 170 3.45 -8.07 -15.31
N ALA A 171 3.42 -7.25 -14.25
CA ALA A 171 4.58 -6.88 -13.45
C ALA A 171 5.02 -7.96 -12.43
N GLY A 172 4.28 -9.07 -12.33
CA GLY A 172 4.62 -10.23 -11.50
C GLY A 172 4.02 -10.23 -10.09
N TYR A 173 3.12 -9.30 -9.78
CA TYR A 173 2.39 -9.29 -8.50
C TYR A 173 1.35 -10.42 -8.45
N ARG A 174 1.04 -10.89 -7.24
CA ARG A 174 0.12 -12.01 -6.99
C ARG A 174 -1.14 -11.60 -6.23
N TYR A 175 -1.09 -10.53 -5.42
CA TYR A 175 -2.22 -10.05 -4.62
C TYR A 175 -2.19 -8.55 -4.35
#